data_AF-A0A1Z5SKP7-F1
#
_entry.id   AF-A0A1Z5SKP7-F1
#
_cell.length_a   1.000
_cell.length_b   1.000
_cell.length_c   1.000
_cell.angle_alpha   90.00
_cell.angle_beta   90.00
_cell.angle_gamma   90.00
#
_symmetry.space_group_name_H-M   'P 1'
#
loop_
_entity.id
_entity.type
_entity.pdbx_description
1 polymer ?
#
loop_
_entity_poly.entity_id
_entity_poly.type
_entity_poly.pdbx_seq_one_letter_code
_entity_poly.pdbx_strand_id
1 'polypeptide(L)'
;MKRIYKTAALGIVAASMSINAFAGNKDRTGQAGAAELMINPWGQSTGVFGLNTSHVKGVDALKTNIAGLAFVNKTEVGASYTALLRGSNIGVNNLGFAQRVGGSGVMGINVMAMNYGEITITNYDNPEGQIGSYRPQFFNFQLGYAQSFSDKIHAGVAATFVSQQISNIRANGAAFEAGIQYVTGKRNNFHFGITLRNIGTNMRFGGNGFSGENNAQENENYTINTLTPTEKFEMPTYLNFGASYDFYLDENNVAPSEEQQAETVKPKHRATVMVNFTSNSFYSDFLGIGAEYSFKEMFMLRAAYRYENGIGTVNSTTMYTGLAAGATIQQRLGENGPMLAIDYSFRPTQRPSTGAHVFSLRFMR
;
A
#
# COMPACT_ATOMS: atom_id res chain seq x y z
N MET A 1 45.70 1.38 9.01
CA MET A 1 44.41 1.98 8.55
C MET A 1 43.30 0.95 8.28
N LYS A 2 43.46 -0.08 7.43
CA LYS A 2 42.39 -1.07 7.12
C LYS A 2 41.77 -1.84 8.31
N ARG A 3 42.51 -2.05 9.41
CA ARG A 3 42.00 -2.72 10.62
C ARG A 3 41.04 -1.84 11.44
N ILE A 4 41.28 -0.53 11.48
CA ILE A 4 40.50 0.44 12.27
C ILE A 4 39.09 0.62 11.67
N TYR A 5 38.96 0.61 10.35
CA TYR A 5 37.66 0.67 9.67
C TYR A 5 36.79 -0.57 9.92
N LYS A 6 37.40 -1.76 10.04
CA LYS A 6 36.66 -2.99 10.36
C LYS A 6 36.14 -3.00 11.79
N THR A 7 36.94 -2.54 12.75
CA THR A 7 36.52 -2.40 14.15
C THR A 7 35.49 -1.29 14.35
N ALA A 8 35.59 -0.18 13.60
CA ALA A 8 34.59 0.89 13.62
C ALA A 8 33.26 0.43 13.00
N ALA A 9 33.29 -0.30 11.89
CA ALA A 9 32.10 -0.88 11.28
C ALA A 9 31.41 -1.91 12.20
N LEU A 10 32.19 -2.79 12.86
CA LEU A 10 31.65 -3.73 13.85
C LEU A 10 31.08 -3.00 15.08
N GLY A 11 31.70 -1.90 15.51
CA GLY A 11 31.20 -1.07 16.60
C GLY A 11 29.86 -0.40 16.27
N ILE A 12 29.69 0.08 15.03
CA ILE A 12 28.43 0.66 14.56
C ILE A 12 27.33 -0.41 14.43
N VAL A 13 27.66 -1.61 13.95
CA VAL A 13 26.72 -2.76 13.88
C VAL A 13 26.31 -3.23 15.29
N ALA A 14 27.24 -3.28 16.24
CA ALA A 14 26.93 -3.64 17.63
C ALA A 14 26.12 -2.55 18.37
N ALA A 15 26.41 -1.27 18.10
CA ALA A 15 25.65 -0.15 18.66
C ALA A 15 24.22 -0.06 18.09
N SER A 16 24.02 -0.41 16.81
CA SER A 16 22.69 -0.47 16.19
C SER A 16 21.83 -1.66 16.66
N MET A 17 22.45 -2.72 17.20
CA MET A 17 21.74 -3.82 17.86
C MET A 17 21.22 -3.48 19.27
N SER A 18 21.59 -2.32 19.83
CA SER A 18 21.28 -1.94 21.23
C SER A 18 20.14 -0.94 21.38
N ILE A 19 19.43 -0.59 20.29
CA ILE A 19 18.34 0.38 20.35
C ILE A 19 17.06 -0.38 20.72
N ASN A 20 16.68 -0.33 22.00
CA ASN A 20 15.33 -0.67 22.42
C ASN A 20 14.38 0.43 21.93
N ALA A 21 13.90 0.31 20.68
CA ALA A 21 12.85 1.15 20.17
C ALA A 21 11.51 0.70 20.76
N PHE A 22 11.04 1.37 21.81
CA PHE A 22 9.62 1.35 22.17
C PHE A 22 8.87 2.17 21.13
N ALA A 23 8.33 1.49 20.12
CA ALA A 23 7.51 2.08 19.08
C ALA A 23 6.13 1.41 19.05
N GLY A 24 5.10 2.21 18.80
CA GLY A 24 3.69 1.80 18.77
C GLY A 24 2.83 2.46 19.86
N ASN A 25 1.62 2.87 19.49
CA ASN A 25 0.61 3.36 20.42
C ASN A 25 -0.43 2.26 20.69
N LYS A 26 -0.15 1.38 21.66
CA LYS A 26 -1.03 0.24 21.96
C LYS A 26 -2.44 0.69 22.38
N ASP A 27 -2.55 1.84 23.03
CA ASP A 27 -3.79 2.33 23.65
C ASP A 27 -4.88 2.73 22.65
N ARG A 28 -4.50 2.99 21.38
CA ARG A 28 -5.45 3.37 20.32
C ARG A 28 -5.75 2.23 19.35
N THR A 29 -5.19 1.03 19.56
CA THR A 29 -5.35 -0.07 18.60
C THR A 29 -6.83 -0.45 18.47
N GLY A 30 -7.33 -0.51 17.23
CA GLY A 30 -8.74 -0.87 16.95
C GLY A 30 -9.76 0.26 17.08
N GLN A 31 -9.34 1.51 17.30
CA GLN A 31 -10.24 2.66 17.39
C GLN A 31 -10.41 3.41 16.05
N ALA A 32 -9.60 3.12 15.03
CA ALA A 32 -9.77 3.69 13.70
C ALA A 32 -10.83 2.94 12.88
N GLY A 33 -11.58 3.70 12.08
CA GLY A 33 -12.33 3.13 10.96
C GLY A 33 -11.51 3.16 9.67
N ALA A 34 -12.17 3.05 8.52
CA ALA A 34 -11.53 3.14 7.19
C ALA A 34 -10.30 2.22 6.98
N ALA A 35 -10.33 1.00 7.55
CA ALA A 35 -9.22 0.04 7.49
C ALA A 35 -8.81 -0.33 6.05
N GLU A 36 -9.72 -0.22 5.07
CA GLU A 36 -9.45 -0.40 3.66
C GLU A 36 -8.37 0.54 3.11
N LEU A 37 -8.14 1.70 3.74
CA LEU A 37 -7.06 2.61 3.35
C LEU A 37 -5.66 2.01 3.55
N MET A 38 -5.54 0.97 4.40
CA MET A 38 -4.31 0.22 4.62
C MET A 38 -4.09 -0.86 3.55
N ILE A 39 -5.07 -1.11 2.68
CA ILE A 39 -4.94 -2.10 1.62
C ILE A 39 -4.19 -1.49 0.44
N ASN A 40 -3.02 -2.05 0.15
CA ASN A 40 -2.33 -1.85 -1.11
C ASN A 40 -2.90 -2.84 -2.15
N PRO A 41 -3.49 -2.35 -3.26
CA PRO A 41 -4.13 -3.20 -4.26
C PRO A 41 -3.18 -3.68 -5.36
N TRP A 42 -1.89 -3.34 -5.31
CA TRP A 42 -0.96 -3.54 -6.43
C TRP A 42 0.00 -4.70 -6.21
N GLY A 43 0.09 -5.62 -7.17
CA GLY A 43 0.87 -6.86 -7.10
C GLY A 43 2.37 -6.63 -6.95
N GLN A 44 2.92 -5.60 -7.61
CA GLN A 44 4.36 -5.30 -7.49
C GLN A 44 4.75 -4.90 -6.06
N SER A 45 4.05 -3.91 -5.50
CA SER A 45 4.33 -3.43 -4.13
C SER A 45 3.95 -4.45 -3.07
N THR A 46 2.82 -5.15 -3.23
CA THR A 46 2.35 -6.12 -2.21
C THR A 46 3.21 -7.37 -2.11
N GLY A 47 3.94 -7.76 -3.16
CA GLY A 47 4.92 -8.85 -3.08
C GLY A 47 6.09 -8.59 -2.14
N VAL A 48 6.24 -7.34 -1.69
CA VAL A 48 7.15 -6.93 -0.61
C VAL A 48 6.44 -6.11 0.46
N PHE A 49 5.14 -6.31 0.75
CA PHE A 49 4.38 -5.53 1.75
C PHE A 49 4.37 -3.99 1.59
N GLY A 50 4.75 -3.44 0.43
CA GLY A 50 4.95 -1.99 0.26
C GLY A 50 6.27 -1.47 0.86
N LEU A 51 7.20 -2.36 1.22
CA LEU A 51 8.54 -2.01 1.72
C LEU A 51 9.35 -1.23 0.67
N ASN A 52 8.96 -1.29 -0.60
CA ASN A 52 9.50 -0.51 -1.72
C ASN A 52 9.18 0.99 -1.68
N THR A 53 8.74 1.54 -0.54
CA THR A 53 8.44 2.99 -0.36
C THR A 53 9.53 3.92 -0.91
N SER A 54 10.81 3.54 -0.81
CA SER A 54 11.96 4.32 -1.27
C SER A 54 12.13 4.40 -2.79
N HIS A 55 11.62 3.40 -3.53
CA HIS A 55 11.92 3.24 -4.96
C HIS A 55 10.71 2.79 -5.80
N VAL A 56 9.51 2.75 -5.21
CA VAL A 56 8.26 2.44 -5.92
C VAL A 56 8.02 3.48 -7.02
N LYS A 57 7.47 3.04 -8.15
CA LYS A 57 7.24 3.86 -9.34
C LYS A 57 5.88 3.52 -9.96
N GLY A 58 5.41 4.36 -10.87
CA GLY A 58 4.22 4.09 -11.67
C GLY A 58 2.92 4.23 -10.89
N VAL A 59 1.87 3.53 -11.32
CA VAL A 59 0.55 3.59 -10.66
C VAL A 59 0.59 3.02 -9.24
N ASP A 60 1.56 2.17 -8.93
CA ASP A 60 1.73 1.58 -7.59
C ASP A 60 2.12 2.61 -6.54
N ALA A 61 2.73 3.72 -6.97
CA ALA A 61 3.12 4.85 -6.13
C ALA A 61 1.90 5.48 -5.44
N LEU A 62 0.75 5.54 -6.11
CA LEU A 62 -0.52 6.07 -5.58
C LEU A 62 -0.93 5.37 -4.28
N LYS A 63 -0.62 4.08 -4.14
CA LYS A 63 -0.93 3.27 -2.95
C LYS A 63 0.30 2.82 -2.16
N THR A 64 1.45 3.49 -2.34
CA THR A 64 2.67 3.17 -1.60
C THR A 64 3.43 4.43 -1.16
N ASN A 65 3.95 5.24 -2.09
CA ASN A 65 4.60 6.52 -1.85
C ASN A 65 4.37 7.40 -3.08
N ILE A 66 3.59 8.47 -2.92
CA ILE A 66 3.14 9.31 -4.03
C ILE A 66 4.28 9.93 -4.84
N ALA A 67 5.45 10.16 -4.25
CA ALA A 67 6.62 10.67 -4.98
C ALA A 67 7.05 9.77 -6.15
N GLY A 68 6.81 8.46 -6.04
CA GLY A 68 7.09 7.48 -7.08
C GLY A 68 6.34 7.72 -8.40
N LEU A 69 5.26 8.49 -8.36
CA LEU A 69 4.47 8.84 -9.53
C LEU A 69 5.27 9.73 -10.51
N ALA A 70 6.25 10.51 -10.01
CA ALA A 70 7.09 11.39 -10.83
C ALA A 70 7.95 10.64 -11.86
N PHE A 71 8.10 9.32 -11.73
CA PHE A 71 8.89 8.48 -12.65
C PHE A 71 8.09 8.00 -13.86
N VAL A 72 6.80 8.33 -13.98
CA VAL A 72 5.98 7.98 -15.16
C VAL A 72 6.40 8.84 -16.35
N ASN A 73 6.78 8.18 -17.45
CA ASN A 73 7.33 8.87 -18.62
C ASN A 73 6.27 9.48 -19.55
N LYS A 74 5.20 8.74 -19.89
CA LYS A 74 4.07 9.25 -20.67
C LYS A 74 2.77 8.92 -19.98
N THR A 75 2.26 7.71 -20.21
CA THR A 75 0.97 7.26 -19.70
C THR A 75 1.16 5.87 -19.13
N GLU A 76 0.64 5.65 -17.93
CA GLU A 76 0.55 4.34 -17.33
C GLU A 76 -0.88 4.09 -16.90
N VAL A 77 -1.41 2.91 -17.24
CA VAL A 77 -2.74 2.46 -16.83
C VAL A 77 -2.57 1.10 -16.18
N GLY A 78 -3.23 0.90 -15.05
CA GLY A 78 -3.20 -0.37 -14.34
C GLY A 78 -4.59 -0.78 -13.88
N ALA A 79 -4.81 -2.09 -13.84
CA ALA A 79 -5.96 -2.70 -13.20
C ALA A 79 -5.46 -3.81 -12.27
N SER A 80 -6.11 -3.98 -11.13
CA SER A 80 -5.79 -5.07 -10.24
C SER A 80 -7.00 -5.62 -9.50
N TYR A 81 -6.87 -6.89 -9.11
CA TYR A 81 -7.83 -7.59 -8.29
C TYR A 81 -7.11 -8.25 -7.12
N THR A 82 -7.63 -8.01 -5.91
CA THR A 82 -7.18 -8.68 -4.69
C THR A 82 -8.28 -9.62 -4.20
N ALA A 83 -7.97 -10.90 -4.10
CA ALA A 83 -8.75 -11.83 -3.29
C ALA A 83 -8.21 -11.77 -1.86
N LEU A 84 -8.90 -11.01 -1.00
CA LEU A 84 -8.50 -10.83 0.39
C LEU A 84 -9.08 -11.99 1.19
N LEU A 85 -8.25 -12.84 1.77
CA LEU A 85 -8.68 -14.10 2.42
C LEU A 85 -9.46 -14.99 1.45
N ARG A 86 -8.74 -15.70 0.59
CA ARG A 86 -9.35 -16.58 -0.44
C ARG A 86 -10.43 -17.47 0.18
N GLY A 87 -11.64 -17.44 -0.39
CA GLY A 87 -12.82 -18.16 0.10
C GLY A 87 -13.83 -17.33 0.90
N SER A 88 -13.49 -16.10 1.30
CA SER A 88 -14.38 -15.21 2.09
C SER A 88 -15.33 -14.33 1.27
N ASN A 89 -15.30 -14.41 -0.06
CA ASN A 89 -15.93 -13.47 -1.00
C ASN A 89 -15.48 -12.00 -0.86
N ILE A 90 -14.46 -11.71 -0.05
CA ILE A 90 -13.92 -10.35 0.09
C ILE A 90 -12.98 -10.07 -1.08
N GLY A 91 -13.37 -9.11 -1.92
CA GLY A 91 -12.64 -8.73 -3.13
C GLY A 91 -12.34 -7.24 -3.17
N VAL A 92 -11.17 -6.88 -3.68
CA VAL A 92 -10.79 -5.48 -3.97
C VAL A 92 -10.51 -5.34 -5.46
N ASN A 93 -11.31 -4.55 -6.15
CA ASN A 93 -11.06 -4.12 -7.52
C ASN A 93 -10.38 -2.76 -7.50
N ASN A 94 -9.40 -2.57 -8.37
CA ASN A 94 -8.67 -1.31 -8.43
C ASN A 94 -8.29 -0.94 -9.86
N LEU A 95 -8.36 0.35 -10.16
CA LEU A 95 -7.94 0.96 -11.42
C LEU A 95 -7.02 2.15 -11.12
N GLY A 96 -5.90 2.20 -11.81
CA GLY A 96 -4.91 3.27 -11.71
C GLY A 96 -4.66 3.88 -13.07
N PHE A 97 -4.47 5.19 -13.09
CA PHE A 97 -4.09 5.96 -14.26
C PHE A 97 -3.03 6.98 -13.85
N ALA A 98 -1.98 7.12 -14.65
CA ALA A 98 -0.96 8.13 -14.46
C ALA A 98 -0.60 8.76 -15.81
N GLN A 99 -0.46 10.07 -15.83
CA GLN A 99 -0.18 10.84 -17.02
C GLN A 99 0.84 11.92 -16.70
N ARG A 100 1.93 11.94 -17.46
CA ARG A 100 2.89 13.04 -17.43
C ARG A 100 2.20 14.31 -17.94
N VAL A 101 2.34 15.38 -17.18
CA VAL A 101 1.80 16.72 -17.47
C VAL A 101 2.91 17.75 -17.38
N GLY A 102 3.02 18.61 -18.40
CA GLY A 102 4.11 19.59 -18.48
C GLY A 102 5.51 18.94 -18.58
N GLY A 103 6.53 19.65 -18.08
CA GLY A 103 7.93 19.25 -18.22
C GLY A 103 8.40 18.16 -17.26
N SER A 104 7.96 18.19 -16.00
CA SER A 104 8.46 17.28 -14.95
C SER A 104 7.39 16.80 -13.96
N GLY A 105 6.12 17.14 -14.20
CA GLY A 105 4.98 16.76 -13.37
C GLY A 105 4.25 15.52 -13.88
N VAL A 106 3.60 14.81 -12.99
CA VAL A 106 2.74 13.67 -13.30
C VAL A 106 1.48 13.77 -12.44
N MET A 107 0.32 13.68 -13.08
CA MET A 107 -0.97 13.50 -12.41
C MET A 107 -1.35 12.02 -12.40
N GLY A 108 -2.02 11.58 -11.35
CA GLY A 108 -2.48 10.20 -11.24
C GLY A 108 -3.83 10.10 -10.53
N ILE A 109 -4.57 9.07 -10.90
CA ILE A 109 -5.88 8.73 -10.33
C ILE A 109 -5.82 7.26 -9.89
N ASN A 110 -6.32 6.96 -8.70
CA ASN A 110 -6.54 5.59 -8.25
C ASN A 110 -7.98 5.42 -7.74
N VAL A 111 -8.70 4.46 -8.30
CA VAL A 111 -10.04 4.08 -7.90
C VAL A 111 -10.00 2.68 -7.31
N MET A 112 -10.38 2.53 -6.06
CA MET A 112 -10.36 1.26 -5.34
C MET A 112 -11.74 0.98 -4.75
N ALA A 113 -12.31 -0.19 -5.06
CA ALA A 113 -13.59 -0.63 -4.56
C ALA A 113 -13.44 -1.99 -3.88
N MET A 114 -13.78 -2.05 -2.60
CA MET A 114 -13.79 -3.26 -1.79
C MET A 114 -15.22 -3.70 -1.51
N ASN A 115 -15.48 -4.99 -1.70
CA ASN A 115 -16.76 -5.62 -1.43
C ASN A 115 -16.57 -6.83 -0.54
N TYR A 116 -17.63 -7.18 0.19
CA TYR A 116 -17.62 -8.25 1.20
C TYR A 116 -18.54 -9.41 0.81
N GLY A 117 -18.90 -9.51 -0.47
CA GLY A 117 -19.99 -10.38 -0.92
C GLY A 117 -21.34 -9.94 -0.36
N GLU A 118 -22.27 -10.89 -0.35
CA GLU A 118 -23.62 -10.72 0.19
C GLU A 118 -23.71 -11.37 1.57
N ILE A 119 -24.22 -10.60 2.54
CA ILE A 119 -24.35 -11.04 3.92
C ILE A 119 -25.84 -11.19 4.24
N THR A 120 -26.24 -12.39 4.66
CA THR A 120 -27.60 -12.67 5.09
C THR A 120 -27.92 -11.94 6.39
N ILE A 121 -29.10 -11.33 6.48
CA ILE A 121 -29.59 -10.70 7.70
C ILE A 121 -30.16 -11.80 8.60
N THR A 122 -29.76 -11.81 9.88
CA THR A 122 -30.25 -12.73 10.91
C THR A 122 -30.66 -11.94 12.14
N ASN A 123 -31.68 -12.40 12.86
CA ASN A 123 -32.05 -11.88 14.18
C ASN A 123 -32.41 -13.06 15.11
N TYR A 124 -32.85 -12.76 16.33
CA TYR A 124 -33.23 -13.79 17.31
C TYR A 124 -34.36 -14.71 16.80
N ASP A 125 -35.36 -14.15 16.12
CA ASP A 125 -36.52 -14.90 15.60
C ASP A 125 -36.22 -15.65 14.29
N ASN A 126 -35.21 -15.20 13.56
CA ASN A 126 -34.77 -15.72 12.26
C ASN A 126 -33.25 -15.98 12.25
N PRO A 127 -32.76 -16.96 13.04
CA PRO A 127 -31.33 -17.26 13.14
C PRO A 127 -30.75 -17.84 11.84
N GLU A 128 -31.58 -18.51 11.04
CA GLU A 128 -31.21 -19.02 9.71
C GLU A 128 -31.28 -17.94 8.62
N GLY A 129 -31.75 -16.74 8.96
CA GLY A 129 -31.94 -15.62 8.05
C GLY A 129 -33.30 -15.65 7.34
N GLN A 130 -33.31 -15.52 6.00
CA GLN A 130 -34.53 -15.40 5.16
C GLN A 130 -35.30 -14.07 5.30
N ILE A 131 -34.74 -13.11 6.02
CA ILE A 131 -35.28 -11.74 6.17
C ILE A 131 -34.53 -10.71 5.31
N GLY A 132 -33.85 -11.20 4.26
CA GLY A 132 -33.09 -10.39 3.31
C GLY A 132 -31.57 -10.44 3.52
N SER A 133 -30.89 -9.57 2.79
CA SER A 133 -29.42 -9.51 2.72
C SER A 133 -28.95 -8.07 2.54
N TYR A 134 -27.67 -7.83 2.84
CA TYR A 134 -27.01 -6.56 2.56
C TYR A 134 -25.60 -6.77 2.00
N ARG A 135 -25.09 -5.75 1.32
CA ARG A 135 -23.79 -5.77 0.65
C ARG A 135 -22.97 -4.56 1.08
N PRO A 136 -22.03 -4.71 2.03
CA PRO A 136 -21.10 -3.64 2.36
C PRO A 136 -20.18 -3.32 1.18
N GLN A 137 -20.00 -2.03 0.93
CA GLN A 137 -19.17 -1.50 -0.15
C GLN A 137 -18.32 -0.36 0.38
N PHE A 138 -17.00 -0.51 0.27
CA PHE A 138 -16.05 0.56 0.57
C PHE A 138 -15.42 1.04 -0.72
N PHE A 139 -15.32 2.36 -0.88
CA PHE A 139 -14.89 3.01 -2.10
C PHE A 139 -13.90 4.13 -1.77
N ASN A 140 -12.77 4.11 -2.48
CA ASN A 140 -11.74 5.13 -2.41
C ASN A 140 -11.48 5.70 -3.80
N PHE A 141 -11.52 7.03 -3.91
CA PHE A 141 -11.09 7.76 -5.10
C PHE A 141 -9.93 8.67 -4.72
N GLN A 142 -8.79 8.48 -5.35
CA GLN A 142 -7.58 9.24 -5.06
C GLN A 142 -7.13 10.02 -6.29
N LEU A 143 -6.75 11.27 -6.08
CA LEU A 143 -6.08 12.13 -7.04
C LEU A 143 -4.71 12.50 -6.51
N GLY A 144 -3.67 12.32 -7.31
CA GLY A 144 -2.29 12.55 -6.95
C GLY A 144 -1.56 13.43 -7.95
N TYR A 145 -0.58 14.18 -7.46
CA TYR A 145 0.39 14.90 -8.27
C TYR A 145 1.78 14.66 -7.70
N ALA A 146 2.75 14.39 -8.57
CA ALA A 146 4.15 14.27 -8.20
C ALA A 146 5.05 14.95 -9.23
N GLN A 147 6.19 15.43 -8.76
CA GLN A 147 7.14 16.16 -9.58
C GLN A 147 8.58 15.85 -9.18
N SER A 148 9.43 15.76 -10.20
CA SER A 148 10.88 15.76 -10.03
C SER A 148 11.38 17.19 -9.89
N PHE A 149 11.98 17.51 -8.73
CA PHE A 149 12.58 18.82 -8.44
C PHE A 149 14.06 18.88 -8.84
N SER A 150 14.72 17.71 -8.87
CA SER A 150 16.06 17.50 -9.42
C SER A 150 16.18 16.05 -9.88
N ASP A 151 17.33 15.67 -10.42
CA ASP A 151 17.65 14.28 -10.78
C ASP A 151 17.66 13.33 -9.56
N LYS A 152 17.64 13.90 -8.35
CA LYS A 152 17.77 13.16 -7.09
C LYS A 152 16.57 13.29 -6.17
N ILE A 153 15.73 14.31 -6.34
CA ILE A 153 14.64 14.63 -5.40
C ILE A 153 13.32 14.64 -6.15
N HIS A 154 12.42 13.78 -5.70
CA HIS A 154 11.06 13.64 -6.22
C HIS A 154 10.10 13.77 -5.04
N ALA A 155 9.04 14.56 -5.20
CA ALA A 155 8.02 14.69 -4.17
C ALA A 155 6.63 14.68 -4.79
N GLY A 156 5.65 14.31 -3.99
CA GLY A 156 4.26 14.30 -4.42
C GLY A 156 3.30 14.50 -3.27
N VAL A 157 2.06 14.80 -3.63
CA VAL A 157 0.92 14.96 -2.74
C VAL A 157 -0.29 14.28 -3.35
N ALA A 158 -1.18 13.76 -2.52
CA ALA A 158 -2.43 13.19 -2.97
C ALA A 158 -3.58 13.53 -2.02
N ALA A 159 -4.79 13.54 -2.56
CA ALA A 159 -6.04 13.62 -1.82
C ALA A 159 -6.89 12.39 -2.16
N THR A 160 -7.51 11.79 -1.14
CA THR A 160 -8.34 10.58 -1.26
C THR A 160 -9.72 10.86 -0.67
N PHE A 161 -10.76 10.74 -1.48
CA PHE A 161 -12.14 10.61 -1.01
C PHE A 161 -12.41 9.17 -0.59
N VAL A 162 -13.07 9.01 0.56
CA VAL A 162 -13.35 7.73 1.19
C VAL A 162 -14.84 7.63 1.45
N SER A 163 -15.45 6.52 1.07
CA SER A 163 -16.86 6.23 1.33
C SER A 163 -17.03 4.79 1.78
N GLN A 164 -17.76 4.61 2.87
CA GLN A 164 -18.15 3.29 3.39
C GLN A 164 -19.67 3.26 3.46
N GLN A 165 -20.29 2.23 2.86
CA GLN A 165 -21.75 2.15 2.84
C GLN A 165 -22.28 0.72 2.90
N ILE A 166 -23.50 0.61 3.43
CA ILE A 166 -24.47 -0.46 3.16
C ILE A 166 -25.75 0.21 2.62
N SER A 167 -26.84 -0.54 2.45
CA SER A 167 -28.07 -0.06 1.79
C SER A 167 -28.67 1.23 2.39
N ASN A 168 -28.59 1.42 3.71
CA ASN A 168 -29.24 2.53 4.44
C ASN A 168 -28.31 3.31 5.38
N ILE A 169 -27.01 3.00 5.37
CA ILE A 169 -25.99 3.64 6.22
C ILE A 169 -24.78 4.01 5.35
N ARG A 170 -24.24 5.22 5.54
CA ARG A 170 -23.05 5.72 4.85
C ARG A 170 -22.16 6.54 5.79
N ALA A 171 -20.84 6.44 5.60
CA ALA A 171 -19.85 7.37 6.14
C ALA A 171 -18.95 7.85 5.00
N ASN A 172 -18.61 9.14 4.99
CA ASN A 172 -17.68 9.71 4.01
C ASN A 172 -16.59 10.50 4.72
N GLY A 173 -15.43 10.62 4.07
CA GLY A 173 -14.35 11.48 4.53
C GLY A 173 -13.36 11.80 3.42
N ALA A 174 -12.39 12.64 3.74
CA ALA A 174 -11.26 12.94 2.87
C ALA A 174 -9.95 12.71 3.64
N ALA A 175 -8.93 12.23 2.92
CA ALA A 175 -7.58 12.04 3.43
C ALA A 175 -6.54 12.67 2.52
N PHE A 176 -5.44 13.11 3.11
CA PHE A 176 -4.31 13.69 2.41
C PHE A 176 -3.06 12.86 2.67
N GLU A 177 -2.16 12.85 1.70
CA GLU A 177 -0.86 12.22 1.83
C GLU A 177 0.21 13.04 1.12
N ALA A 178 1.43 12.91 1.62
CA ALA A 178 2.61 13.51 1.03
C ALA A 178 3.76 12.50 1.05
N GLY A 179 4.64 12.59 0.06
CA GLY A 179 5.76 11.68 -0.07
C GLY A 179 6.96 12.34 -0.72
N ILE A 180 8.13 11.84 -0.36
CA ILE A 180 9.42 12.23 -0.93
C ILE A 180 10.20 10.94 -1.23
N GLN A 181 10.88 10.92 -2.38
CA GLN A 181 11.91 9.95 -2.72
C GLN A 181 13.20 10.69 -3.06
N TYR A 182 14.29 10.23 -2.49
CA TYR A 182 15.64 10.70 -2.73
C TYR A 182 16.49 9.57 -3.33
N VAL A 183 17.19 9.87 -4.42
CA VAL A 183 18.02 8.90 -5.13
C VAL A 183 19.43 9.44 -5.29
N THR A 184 20.44 8.60 -5.04
CA THR A 184 21.86 8.98 -5.16
C THR A 184 22.75 7.77 -5.47
N GLY A 185 24.04 8.01 -5.60
CA GLY A 185 25.04 7.03 -6.00
C GLY A 185 25.36 7.08 -7.49
N LYS A 186 26.41 6.36 -7.90
CA LYS A 186 27.00 6.42 -9.25
C LYS A 186 25.98 6.11 -10.35
N ARG A 187 25.04 5.19 -10.08
CA ARG A 187 23.98 4.76 -10.99
C ARG A 187 22.59 4.95 -10.38
N ASN A 188 22.43 5.93 -9.50
CA ASN A 188 21.16 6.14 -8.80
C ASN A 188 20.72 4.89 -8.02
N ASN A 189 21.71 4.26 -7.36
CA ASN A 189 21.62 2.93 -6.77
C ASN A 189 21.32 2.94 -5.27
N PHE A 190 21.38 4.08 -4.59
CA PHE A 190 20.86 4.23 -3.24
C PHE A 190 19.58 5.04 -3.28
N HIS A 191 18.54 4.53 -2.63
CA HIS A 191 17.23 5.16 -2.56
C HIS A 191 16.80 5.32 -1.11
N PHE A 192 16.19 6.45 -0.83
CA PHE A 192 15.57 6.75 0.45
C PHE A 192 14.19 7.34 0.18
N GLY A 193 13.19 7.01 0.99
CA GLY A 193 11.86 7.59 0.83
C GLY A 193 11.11 7.68 2.14
N ILE A 194 10.30 8.73 2.24
CA ILE A 194 9.40 8.99 3.35
C ILE A 194 8.02 9.26 2.77
N THR A 195 6.98 8.73 3.39
CA THR A 195 5.61 9.12 3.05
C THR A 195 4.71 9.08 4.27
N LEU A 196 3.95 10.14 4.45
CA LEU A 196 2.90 10.26 5.45
C LEU A 196 1.57 10.10 4.74
N ARG A 197 0.79 9.11 5.17
CA ARG A 197 -0.42 8.67 4.46
C ARG A 197 -1.64 8.73 5.34
N ASN A 198 -2.79 8.92 4.69
CA ASN A 198 -4.12 8.90 5.30
C ASN A 198 -4.36 9.96 6.39
N ILE A 199 -3.75 11.14 6.30
CA ILE A 199 -4.07 12.27 7.19
C ILE A 199 -5.49 12.73 6.85
N GLY A 200 -6.48 12.25 7.60
CA GLY A 200 -7.88 12.37 7.20
C GLY A 200 -8.77 13.09 8.20
N THR A 201 -9.90 13.56 7.69
CA THR A 201 -11.02 14.05 8.50
C THR A 201 -11.65 12.91 9.29
N ASN A 202 -12.20 13.20 10.46
CA ASN A 202 -13.05 12.22 11.15
C ASN A 202 -14.27 11.87 10.29
N MET A 203 -14.59 10.58 10.24
CA MET A 203 -15.77 10.04 9.59
C MET A 203 -16.86 9.77 10.62
N ARG A 204 -18.11 9.70 10.18
CA ARG A 204 -19.28 9.37 11.02
C ARG A 204 -20.29 8.61 10.17
N PHE A 205 -20.82 7.51 10.70
CA PHE A 205 -21.91 6.80 10.03
C PHE A 205 -23.23 7.54 10.21
N GLY A 206 -23.99 7.73 9.13
CA GLY A 206 -25.32 8.30 9.17
C GLY A 206 -26.24 7.62 8.14
N GLY A 207 -27.51 8.00 8.16
CA GLY A 207 -28.54 7.45 7.28
C GLY A 207 -29.71 6.85 8.06
N ASN A 208 -30.73 6.42 7.33
CA ASN A 208 -32.00 5.93 7.89
C ASN A 208 -31.84 4.61 8.66
N GLY A 209 -30.70 3.91 8.55
CA GLY A 209 -30.41 2.75 9.39
C GLY A 209 -30.26 3.08 10.88
N PHE A 210 -30.10 4.36 11.25
CA PHE A 210 -30.07 4.81 12.64
C PHE A 210 -31.38 5.45 13.10
N SER A 211 -32.39 5.52 12.23
CA SER A 211 -33.72 5.97 12.61
C SER A 211 -34.59 4.79 13.00
N GLY A 212 -35.32 4.91 14.10
CA GLY A 212 -36.28 3.91 14.57
C GLY A 212 -37.53 4.57 15.13
N GLU A 213 -38.65 3.88 14.99
CA GLU A 213 -39.90 4.21 15.67
C GLU A 213 -39.79 3.78 17.13
N ASN A 214 -40.02 4.73 18.04
CA ASN A 214 -40.07 4.48 19.48
C ASN A 214 -41.39 5.02 20.02
N ASN A 215 -41.92 4.39 21.07
CA ASN A 215 -43.07 4.92 21.78
C ASN A 215 -42.68 6.22 22.50
N ALA A 216 -43.57 7.21 22.49
CA ALA A 216 -43.39 8.44 23.23
C ALA A 216 -43.33 8.12 24.74
N GLN A 217 -42.35 8.68 25.45
CA GLN A 217 -42.17 8.41 26.89
C GLN A 217 -43.40 8.77 27.73
N GLU A 218 -44.23 9.70 27.25
CA GLU A 218 -45.45 10.13 27.94
C GLU A 218 -46.70 9.31 27.57
N ASN A 219 -46.69 8.58 26.44
CA ASN A 219 -47.85 7.82 25.99
C ASN A 219 -47.45 6.71 25.01
N GLU A 220 -47.63 5.46 25.42
CA GLU A 220 -47.26 4.28 24.64
C GLU A 220 -48.06 4.10 23.35
N ASN A 221 -49.16 4.84 23.16
CA ASN A 221 -49.98 4.81 21.94
C ASN A 221 -49.52 5.79 20.86
N TYR A 222 -48.51 6.63 21.12
CA TYR A 222 -47.96 7.56 20.14
C TYR A 222 -46.54 7.12 19.76
N THR A 223 -46.31 6.86 18.48
CA THR A 223 -44.97 6.58 17.95
C THR A 223 -44.27 7.87 17.53
N ILE A 224 -42.99 7.97 17.84
CA ILE A 224 -42.10 9.05 17.41
C ILE A 224 -40.92 8.47 16.65
N ASN A 225 -40.52 9.15 15.58
CA ASN A 225 -39.28 8.83 14.87
C ASN A 225 -38.11 9.41 15.64
N THR A 226 -37.22 8.54 16.09
CA THR A 226 -36.00 8.91 16.79
C THR A 226 -34.79 8.60 15.93
N LEU A 227 -33.77 9.44 15.99
CA LEU A 227 -32.49 9.22 15.33
C LEU A 227 -31.43 8.93 16.39
N THR A 228 -30.76 7.78 16.29
CA THR A 228 -29.64 7.45 17.17
C THR A 228 -28.36 8.09 16.62
N PRO A 229 -27.74 9.06 17.32
CA PRO A 229 -26.48 9.63 16.88
C PRO A 229 -25.35 8.59 17.02
N THR A 230 -24.44 8.56 16.05
CA THR A 230 -23.27 7.67 16.04
C THR A 230 -22.02 8.41 16.48
N GLU A 231 -20.96 7.71 16.89
CA GLU A 231 -19.70 8.39 17.21
C GLU A 231 -18.84 8.66 15.97
N LYS A 232 -17.98 9.69 16.10
CA LYS A 232 -16.97 9.99 15.09
C LYS A 232 -15.80 9.01 15.24
N PHE A 233 -15.20 8.62 14.12
CA PHE A 233 -13.99 7.80 14.10
C PHE A 233 -12.94 8.40 13.18
N GLU A 234 -11.68 8.15 13.51
CA GLU A 234 -10.52 8.65 12.76
C GLU A 234 -10.09 7.64 11.68
N MET A 235 -9.38 8.16 10.68
CA MET A 235 -8.74 7.34 9.64
C MET A 235 -7.36 6.84 10.10
N PRO A 236 -6.87 5.70 9.57
CA PRO A 236 -5.61 5.13 9.99
C PRO A 236 -4.42 5.80 9.30
N THR A 237 -3.94 6.88 9.91
CA THR A 237 -2.71 7.57 9.51
C THR A 237 -1.49 6.68 9.76
N TYR A 238 -0.54 6.69 8.82
CA TYR A 238 0.75 6.05 9.04
C TYR A 238 1.89 6.77 8.32
N LEU A 239 3.08 6.60 8.86
CA LEU A 239 4.32 7.16 8.35
C LEU A 239 5.26 6.01 7.96
N ASN A 240 5.67 5.98 6.70
CA ASN A 240 6.64 5.01 6.19
C ASN A 240 7.99 5.68 5.96
N PHE A 241 9.05 4.99 6.36
CA PHE A 241 10.44 5.31 6.06
C PHE A 241 11.08 4.11 5.38
N GLY A 242 11.55 4.27 4.16
CA GLY A 242 12.20 3.21 3.39
C GLY A 242 13.61 3.59 2.99
N ALA A 243 14.50 2.60 2.96
CA ALA A 243 15.78 2.69 2.28
C ALA A 243 15.97 1.44 1.41
N SER A 244 16.56 1.61 0.23
CA SER A 244 16.92 0.48 -0.61
C SER A 244 18.22 0.73 -1.37
N TYR A 245 18.89 -0.35 -1.74
CA TYR A 245 20.11 -0.29 -2.52
C TYR A 245 20.06 -1.29 -3.67
N ASP A 246 20.40 -0.82 -4.86
CA ASP A 246 20.49 -1.61 -6.10
C ASP A 246 21.93 -2.07 -6.32
N PHE A 247 22.09 -3.39 -6.39
CA PHE A 247 23.31 -4.06 -6.79
C PHE A 247 23.19 -4.49 -8.25
N TYR A 248 24.11 -4.04 -9.09
CA TYR A 248 24.21 -4.45 -10.49
C TYR A 248 25.25 -5.55 -10.63
N LEU A 249 24.79 -6.80 -10.73
CA LEU A 249 25.66 -7.99 -10.58
C LEU A 249 26.60 -8.20 -11.77
N ASP A 250 26.21 -7.73 -12.95
CA ASP A 250 26.97 -7.87 -14.20
C ASP A 250 27.77 -6.60 -14.56
N GLU A 251 27.94 -5.66 -13.64
CA GLU A 251 28.64 -4.39 -13.89
C GLU A 251 30.07 -4.59 -14.41
N ASN A 252 30.78 -5.62 -13.95
CA ASN A 252 32.16 -5.90 -14.38
C ASN A 252 32.26 -6.58 -15.76
N ASN A 253 31.16 -7.14 -16.27
CA ASN A 253 31.12 -7.84 -17.56
C ASN A 253 30.60 -6.96 -18.70
N VAL A 254 30.18 -5.73 -18.39
CA VAL A 254 29.87 -4.71 -19.39
C VAL A 254 31.17 -3.97 -19.70
N ALA A 255 31.82 -4.33 -20.80
CA ALA A 255 33.04 -3.65 -21.25
C ALA A 255 32.79 -2.13 -21.34
N PRO A 256 33.70 -1.28 -20.81
CA PRO A 256 33.63 0.15 -21.06
C PRO A 256 33.97 0.38 -22.54
N SER A 257 32.97 0.42 -23.40
CA SER A 257 33.15 0.98 -24.75
C SER A 257 33.33 2.49 -24.58
N GLU A 258 34.54 2.96 -24.84
CA GLU A 258 35.04 4.33 -24.60
C GLU A 258 34.23 5.45 -25.29
N GLU A 259 33.26 5.12 -26.14
CA GLU A 259 32.48 6.09 -26.93
C GLU A 259 30.98 6.14 -26.60
N GLN A 260 30.48 5.31 -25.67
CA GLN A 260 29.07 5.34 -25.28
C GLN A 260 28.93 5.72 -23.81
N GLN A 261 28.33 6.90 -23.58
CA GLN A 261 27.99 7.41 -22.24
C GLN A 261 27.46 6.26 -21.37
N ALA A 262 28.02 6.10 -20.17
CA ALA A 262 27.73 5.00 -19.23
C ALA A 262 26.24 4.83 -18.83
N GLU A 263 25.35 5.69 -19.35
CA GLU A 263 23.90 5.66 -19.23
C GLU A 263 23.19 4.72 -20.21
N THR A 264 23.78 4.34 -21.35
CA THR A 264 23.05 3.58 -22.39
C THR A 264 23.05 2.06 -22.18
N VAL A 265 24.09 1.47 -21.58
CA VAL A 265 24.15 0.02 -21.34
C VAL A 265 23.76 -0.28 -19.90
N LYS A 266 22.46 -0.53 -19.67
CA LYS A 266 21.97 -0.97 -18.37
C LYS A 266 22.39 -2.42 -18.08
N PRO A 267 22.95 -2.72 -16.91
CA PRO A 267 23.23 -4.09 -16.47
C PRO A 267 21.96 -4.94 -16.51
N LYS A 268 22.08 -6.19 -16.94
CA LYS A 268 20.97 -7.13 -17.10
C LYS A 268 20.50 -7.69 -15.78
N HIS A 269 21.33 -7.69 -14.73
CA HIS A 269 21.01 -8.30 -13.45
C HIS A 269 21.02 -7.23 -12.34
N ARG A 270 19.84 -6.89 -11.82
CA ARG A 270 19.69 -6.01 -10.66
C ARG A 270 19.19 -6.82 -9.48
N ALA A 271 19.86 -6.70 -8.33
CA ALA A 271 19.34 -7.15 -7.05
C ALA A 271 19.15 -5.94 -6.14
N THR A 272 17.94 -5.72 -5.64
CA THR A 272 17.59 -4.61 -4.76
C THR A 272 17.34 -5.16 -3.36
N VAL A 273 18.04 -4.66 -2.35
CA VAL A 273 17.72 -4.93 -0.94
C VAL A 273 16.97 -3.73 -0.39
N MET A 274 15.94 -3.96 0.40
CA MET A 274 15.10 -2.92 0.98
C MET A 274 14.83 -3.16 2.46
N VAL A 275 14.80 -2.08 3.22
CA VAL A 275 14.35 -2.03 4.61
C VAL A 275 13.32 -0.92 4.75
N ASN A 276 12.29 -1.16 5.57
CA ASN A 276 11.24 -0.17 5.79
C ASN A 276 10.73 -0.22 7.21
N PHE A 277 10.51 0.94 7.80
CA PHE A 277 9.83 1.09 9.08
C PHE A 277 8.51 1.84 8.86
N THR A 278 7.42 1.25 9.33
CA THR A 278 6.08 1.83 9.29
C THR A 278 5.62 2.11 10.72
N SER A 279 5.36 3.38 11.01
CA SER A 279 4.71 3.82 12.25
C SER A 279 3.23 4.09 12.00
N ASN A 280 2.36 3.42 12.75
CA ASN A 280 0.91 3.49 12.61
C ASN A 280 0.29 4.19 13.81
N SER A 281 -0.78 4.97 13.59
CA SER A 281 -1.51 5.61 14.70
C SER A 281 -2.50 4.68 15.43
N PHE A 282 -2.99 3.63 14.76
CA PHE A 282 -4.04 2.72 15.26
C PHE A 282 -3.74 1.23 15.07
N TYR A 283 -2.57 0.89 14.54
CA TYR A 283 -2.10 -0.48 14.35
C TYR A 283 -0.72 -0.62 14.98
N SER A 284 -0.23 -1.85 15.10
CA SER A 284 1.17 -2.06 15.47
C SER A 284 2.12 -1.47 14.43
N ASP A 285 3.18 -0.85 14.92
CA ASP A 285 4.33 -0.50 14.10
C ASP A 285 4.98 -1.78 13.58
N PHE A 286 5.57 -1.70 12.39
CA PHE A 286 6.29 -2.84 11.84
C PHE A 286 7.59 -2.43 11.15
N LEU A 287 8.56 -3.33 11.24
CA LEU A 287 9.83 -3.27 10.52
C LEU A 287 9.82 -4.39 9.48
N GLY A 288 10.19 -4.09 8.25
CA GLY A 288 10.31 -5.10 7.21
C GLY A 288 11.63 -5.04 6.47
N ILE A 289 12.04 -6.21 6.01
CA ILE A 289 13.18 -6.42 5.11
C ILE A 289 12.69 -7.16 3.88
N GLY A 290 13.17 -6.77 2.71
CA GLY A 290 12.82 -7.40 1.46
C GLY A 290 13.98 -7.43 0.48
N ALA A 291 13.85 -8.29 -0.52
CA ALA A 291 14.74 -8.32 -1.66
C ALA A 291 13.93 -8.46 -2.95
N GLU A 292 14.40 -7.80 -3.99
CA GLU A 292 13.93 -7.96 -5.35
C GLU A 292 15.10 -8.35 -6.24
N TYR A 293 14.90 -9.31 -7.12
CA TYR A 293 15.82 -9.63 -8.19
C TYR A 293 15.13 -9.37 -9.53
N SER A 294 15.78 -8.63 -10.41
CA SER A 294 15.28 -8.24 -11.73
C SER A 294 16.26 -8.65 -12.80
N PHE A 295 15.78 -9.44 -13.76
CA PHE A 295 16.51 -9.80 -14.98
C PHE A 295 15.97 -9.00 -16.17
N LYS A 296 16.82 -8.15 -16.74
CA LYS A 296 16.55 -7.21 -17.84
C LYS A 296 15.37 -6.28 -17.61
N GLU A 297 14.96 -6.08 -16.35
CA GLU A 297 13.68 -5.45 -16.04
C GLU A 297 12.49 -6.14 -16.72
N MET A 298 12.60 -7.42 -17.09
CA MET A 298 11.52 -8.19 -17.70
C MET A 298 10.94 -9.19 -16.72
N PHE A 299 11.80 -9.87 -15.98
CA PHE A 299 11.40 -10.86 -14.98
C PHE A 299 11.87 -10.38 -13.62
N MET A 300 10.93 -10.17 -12.70
CA MET A 300 11.24 -9.73 -11.36
C MET A 300 10.69 -10.72 -10.35
N LEU A 301 11.49 -11.08 -9.36
CA LEU A 301 11.11 -11.92 -8.24
C LEU A 301 11.32 -11.15 -6.95
N ARG A 302 10.34 -11.23 -6.05
CA ARG A 302 10.26 -10.46 -4.83
C ARG A 302 9.97 -11.38 -3.65
N ALA A 303 10.65 -11.14 -2.54
CA ALA A 303 10.35 -11.77 -1.26
C ALA A 303 10.61 -10.78 -0.12
N ALA A 304 9.80 -10.86 0.93
CA ALA A 304 9.96 -10.02 2.11
C ALA A 304 9.46 -10.68 3.38
N TYR A 305 9.96 -10.16 4.50
CA TYR A 305 9.44 -10.42 5.82
C TYR A 305 9.11 -9.10 6.54
N ARG A 306 7.91 -9.02 7.10
CA ARG A 306 7.43 -7.98 7.99
C ARG A 306 7.37 -8.54 9.40
N TYR A 307 8.00 -7.84 10.34
CA TYR A 307 7.93 -8.11 11.76
C TYR A 307 7.11 -7.02 12.47
N GLU A 308 6.13 -7.46 13.25
CA GLU A 308 5.40 -6.62 14.20
C GLU A 308 5.39 -7.30 15.57
N ASN A 309 5.18 -6.50 16.62
CA ASN A 309 5.14 -7.04 17.97
C ASN A 309 4.01 -8.08 18.12
N GLY A 310 4.34 -9.28 18.59
CA GLY A 310 3.38 -10.37 18.78
C GLY A 310 2.97 -11.12 17.52
N ILE A 311 3.63 -10.90 16.37
CA ILE A 311 3.32 -11.63 15.13
C ILE A 311 3.40 -13.14 15.33
N GLY A 312 2.40 -13.87 14.82
CA GLY A 312 2.30 -15.33 14.95
C GLY A 312 1.78 -15.82 16.31
N THR A 313 1.62 -14.94 17.30
CA THR A 313 1.05 -15.29 18.62
C THR A 313 -0.44 -15.00 18.71
N VAL A 314 -1.08 -15.36 19.83
CA VAL A 314 -2.48 -15.00 20.12
C VAL A 314 -2.73 -13.49 20.21
N ASN A 315 -1.67 -12.71 20.43
CA ASN A 315 -1.72 -11.25 20.51
C ASN A 315 -1.41 -10.57 19.17
N SER A 316 -1.34 -11.32 18.07
CA SER A 316 -1.08 -10.76 16.74
C SER A 316 -2.16 -9.77 16.34
N THR A 317 -1.75 -8.56 15.97
CA THR A 317 -2.64 -7.49 15.47
C THR A 317 -2.84 -7.53 13.96
N THR A 318 -2.12 -8.41 13.28
CA THR A 318 -2.21 -8.62 11.84
C THR A 318 -2.79 -9.98 11.51
N MET A 319 -3.46 -10.05 10.36
CA MET A 319 -3.87 -11.32 9.76
C MET A 319 -2.71 -12.04 9.07
N TYR A 320 -1.61 -11.35 8.76
CA TYR A 320 -0.50 -11.90 7.97
C TYR A 320 0.48 -12.71 8.82
N THR A 321 1.12 -13.71 8.21
CA THR A 321 2.21 -14.48 8.84
C THR A 321 3.54 -13.74 8.88
N GLY A 322 3.63 -12.58 8.22
CA GLY A 322 4.85 -11.80 8.07
C GLY A 322 5.58 -12.05 6.74
N LEU A 323 5.33 -13.15 6.03
CA LEU A 323 5.94 -13.43 4.73
C LEU A 323 5.18 -12.79 3.57
N ALA A 324 5.91 -12.33 2.56
CA ALA A 324 5.37 -11.95 1.26
C ALA A 324 6.27 -12.47 0.15
N ALA A 325 5.65 -12.82 -0.97
CA ALA A 325 6.33 -13.14 -2.21
C ALA A 325 5.58 -12.54 -3.40
N GLY A 326 6.30 -12.25 -4.48
CA GLY A 326 5.68 -11.79 -5.71
C GLY A 326 6.58 -11.99 -6.93
N ALA A 327 5.95 -11.95 -8.10
CA ALA A 327 6.62 -12.02 -9.38
C ALA A 327 6.02 -10.99 -10.34
N THR A 328 6.87 -10.45 -11.22
CA THR A 328 6.46 -9.61 -12.36
C THR A 328 7.03 -10.21 -13.62
N ILE A 329 6.20 -10.26 -14.66
CA ILE A 329 6.65 -10.45 -16.03
C ILE A 329 6.21 -9.21 -16.80
N GLN A 330 7.16 -8.54 -17.45
CA GLN A 330 6.87 -7.42 -18.31
C GLN A 330 7.59 -7.50 -19.64
N GLN A 331 6.88 -7.14 -20.71
CA GLN A 331 7.34 -7.26 -22.08
C GLN A 331 6.90 -6.04 -22.88
N ARG A 332 7.80 -5.54 -23.73
CA ARG A 332 7.47 -4.50 -24.72
C ARG A 332 6.77 -5.12 -25.93
N LEU A 333 5.64 -4.54 -26.33
CA LEU A 333 4.87 -4.97 -27.49
C LEU A 333 5.39 -4.29 -28.77
N GLY A 334 6.36 -4.90 -29.44
CA GLY A 334 7.02 -4.32 -30.62
C GLY A 334 8.15 -3.35 -30.26
N GLU A 335 8.86 -2.82 -31.26
CA GLU A 335 10.08 -2.02 -31.02
C GLU A 335 9.79 -0.69 -30.29
N ASN A 336 8.72 0.01 -30.68
CA ASN A 336 8.33 1.31 -30.12
C ASN A 336 7.00 1.26 -29.35
N GLY A 337 6.50 0.06 -29.07
CA GLY A 337 5.21 -0.08 -28.43
C GLY A 337 5.27 0.01 -26.91
N PRO A 338 4.08 -0.04 -26.30
CA PRO A 338 3.90 0.00 -24.86
C PRO A 338 4.49 -1.24 -24.19
N MET A 339 4.83 -1.10 -22.91
CA MET A 339 5.22 -2.20 -22.05
C MET A 339 3.99 -2.72 -21.31
N LEU A 340 3.73 -4.01 -21.47
CA LEU A 340 2.71 -4.74 -20.72
C LEU A 340 3.40 -5.42 -19.54
N ALA A 341 2.89 -5.26 -18.33
CA ALA A 341 3.36 -5.92 -17.13
C ALA A 341 2.22 -6.70 -16.47
N ILE A 342 2.52 -7.91 -16.03
CA ILE A 342 1.64 -8.77 -15.24
C ILE A 342 2.34 -9.01 -13.91
N ASP A 343 1.67 -8.64 -12.83
CA ASP A 343 2.17 -8.82 -11.47
C ASP A 343 1.28 -9.81 -10.73
N TYR A 344 1.92 -10.68 -9.96
CA TYR A 344 1.27 -11.53 -8.98
C TYR A 344 1.96 -11.39 -7.63
N SER A 345 1.19 -11.36 -6.55
CA SER A 345 1.72 -11.47 -5.20
C SER A 345 0.87 -12.37 -4.32
N PHE A 346 1.55 -12.92 -3.31
CA PHE A 346 0.95 -13.76 -2.30
C PHE A 346 1.49 -13.39 -0.92
N ARG A 347 0.57 -13.23 0.03
CA ARG A 347 0.86 -12.97 1.44
C ARG A 347 0.09 -13.98 2.27
N PRO A 348 0.75 -14.97 2.91
CA PRO A 348 0.06 -15.96 3.72
C PRO A 348 -0.54 -15.30 4.95
N THR A 349 -1.77 -15.69 5.28
CA THR A 349 -2.49 -15.25 6.47
C THR A 349 -2.55 -16.36 7.51
N GLN A 350 -2.67 -16.01 8.78
CA GLN A 350 -2.69 -16.98 9.87
C GLN A 350 -4.10 -17.57 10.06
N ARG A 351 -5.13 -16.72 10.02
CA ARG A 351 -6.54 -17.12 10.22
C ARG A 351 -7.48 -16.26 9.36
N PRO A 352 -8.18 -16.84 8.37
CA PRO A 352 -7.98 -18.17 7.78
C PRO A 352 -6.62 -18.29 7.08
N SER A 353 -6.07 -19.49 6.95
CA SER A 353 -4.78 -19.76 6.30
C SER A 353 -4.84 -19.82 4.77
N THR A 354 -5.63 -18.92 4.18
CA THR A 354 -5.92 -18.92 2.74
C THR A 354 -5.15 -17.85 1.98
N GLY A 355 -4.57 -16.88 2.69
CA GLY A 355 -3.72 -15.84 2.15
C GLY A 355 -4.47 -14.74 1.41
N ALA A 356 -3.73 -13.67 1.11
CA ALA A 356 -4.15 -12.61 0.22
C ALA A 356 -3.41 -12.74 -1.11
N HIS A 357 -4.16 -12.81 -2.21
CA HIS A 357 -3.65 -12.91 -3.57
C HIS A 357 -3.93 -11.62 -4.31
N VAL A 358 -2.93 -11.05 -4.98
CA VAL A 358 -3.09 -9.85 -5.79
C VAL A 358 -2.64 -10.14 -7.22
N PHE A 359 -3.50 -9.86 -8.17
CA PHE A 359 -3.20 -9.89 -9.60
C PHE A 359 -3.24 -8.46 -10.12
N SER A 360 -2.25 -8.05 -10.90
CA SER A 360 -2.26 -6.73 -11.54
C SER A 360 -1.82 -6.82 -12.99
N LEU A 361 -2.44 -5.99 -13.81
CA LEU A 361 -2.11 -5.79 -15.20
C LEU A 361 -1.79 -4.31 -15.38
N ARG A 362 -0.62 -3.99 -15.94
CA ARG A 362 -0.21 -2.61 -16.17
C ARG A 362 0.26 -2.42 -17.61
N PHE A 363 -0.01 -1.24 -18.12
CA PHE A 363 0.31 -0.81 -19.47
C PHE A 363 1.03 0.53 -19.38
N MET A 364 2.30 0.55 -19.79
CA MET A 364 3.20 1.71 -19.67
C MET A 364 3.64 2.17 -21.05
N ARG A 365 3.54 3.47 -21.35
CA ARG A 365 3.94 4.06 -22.64
C ARG A 365 5.15 4.98 -22.53
#